data_AF-A0A1F9UD57-F1
#
_entry.id   AF-A0A1F9UD57-F1
#
_cell.length_a   1.000
_cell.length_b   1.000
_cell.length_c   1.000
_cell.angle_alpha   90.00
_cell.angle_beta   90.00
_cell.angle_gamma   90.00
#
_symmetry.space_group_name_H-M   'P 1'
#
loop_
_entity.id
_entity.type
_entity.pdbx_description
1 polymer ?
#
loop_
_entity_poly.entity_id
_entity_poly.type
_entity_poly.pdbx_seq_one_letter_code
_entity_poly.pdbx_strand_id
1 'polypeptide(L)'
;MILKMLNPSRTLSGVLAAFYFAALSAPIALNAADPDGAPSDTELLEKQRGMEKDLEAQVQGLLKKVFGPEQSEVKASVALSLMTQVLRKEGSGEKTKKKEENPLGETKFLLPGVPAPKNVTKDKEPDNTEKQKAEQQKAQQQVSFKITLKNRMVTVFYNEKLKDKEPEARKSVMAMTDLKENELKFIPGKFFSSVSTLWDDMARDPKNLLFAGLLLLLLFLLLWLFLPLTSFFRNYITAMKEKAGIEVKMESETQGEQEGAGGEGTAGMTPEEIEAQKLKGGEEEVAKKYAPFEYINEENLKRLLGVFRKEPPQVIALVISYLKPEYVRMIYAELPPEIQTKVAAESGALRQATEAQVRMVDENIKAKIDFLVGGVDNLIRILDEVDYKIRDNILEYLMNHRPQLYEKVRTSILLFDDVLKFPDLAIQPIIRELKTEQLARALKNASPDMLAKFMSNMSQGGAALLKEEMEYGRPVSEDQIEQERQIIMTVVKRLENEGKITVREKKKISVFDSEDATSPLTPNLPDEDFSAAPAGGAPAGTDAGSYFGYGSQLYSEQKYQDAIPYLQYVTQMEPGHVQAWQLLGHCYYGLGMTPEALQHYEYALTLAPQDQELAQWVEQFKQSVGS
;
A
#
# COMPACT_ATOMS: atom_id res chain seq x y z
N MET A 1 -15.89 -16.95 -51.15
CA MET A 1 -14.50 -17.05 -51.67
C MET A 1 -13.43 -16.50 -50.71
N ILE A 2 -13.79 -16.09 -49.47
CA ILE A 2 -12.85 -15.72 -48.39
C ILE A 2 -13.02 -16.70 -47.22
N LEU A 3 -13.01 -18.00 -47.52
CA LEU A 3 -13.14 -19.07 -46.54
C LEU A 3 -12.14 -20.20 -46.80
N LYS A 4 -11.03 -19.88 -47.48
CA LYS A 4 -9.99 -20.83 -47.91
C LYS A 4 -8.56 -20.42 -47.52
N MET A 5 -8.38 -19.46 -46.61
CA MET A 5 -7.06 -18.95 -46.21
C MET A 5 -6.77 -18.91 -44.69
N LEU A 6 -7.53 -19.63 -43.86
CA LEU A 6 -7.10 -19.89 -42.49
C LEU A 6 -6.71 -21.36 -42.36
N ASN A 7 -5.40 -21.58 -42.25
CA ASN A 7 -4.77 -22.88 -41.96
C ASN A 7 -5.18 -23.31 -40.53
N PRO A 8 -5.94 -24.42 -40.34
CA PRO A 8 -6.58 -24.76 -39.07
C PRO A 8 -5.71 -25.69 -38.19
N SER A 9 -4.40 -25.48 -38.12
CA SER A 9 -3.44 -26.43 -37.51
C SER A 9 -2.72 -25.91 -36.25
N ARG A 10 -3.39 -25.07 -35.45
CA ARG A 10 -2.97 -24.77 -34.07
C ARG A 10 -4.18 -24.85 -33.17
N THR A 11 -4.41 -26.06 -32.67
CA THR A 11 -5.58 -26.39 -31.86
C THR A 11 -5.54 -25.76 -30.47
N LEU A 12 -6.74 -25.53 -29.93
CA LEU A 12 -7.07 -24.92 -28.64
C LEU A 12 -6.35 -25.51 -27.41
N SER A 13 -5.64 -26.64 -27.57
CA SER A 13 -4.82 -27.28 -26.54
C SER A 13 -3.72 -26.37 -26.00
N GLY A 14 -3.09 -25.57 -26.87
CA GLY A 14 -2.01 -24.68 -26.49
C GLY A 14 -2.49 -23.46 -25.69
N VAL A 15 -3.76 -23.07 -25.83
CA VAL A 15 -4.30 -21.87 -25.17
C VAL A 15 -4.53 -22.14 -23.67
N LEU A 16 -5.02 -23.32 -23.30
CA LEU A 16 -5.23 -23.68 -21.89
C LEU A 16 -3.91 -23.99 -21.14
N ALA A 17 -2.86 -24.45 -21.84
CA ALA A 17 -1.52 -24.61 -21.26
C ALA A 17 -0.76 -23.26 -21.18
N ALA A 18 -0.93 -22.37 -22.16
CA ALA A 18 -0.30 -21.04 -22.18
C ALA A 18 -0.85 -20.10 -21.10
N PHE A 19 -2.11 -20.25 -20.68
CA PHE A 19 -2.67 -19.48 -19.56
C PHE A 19 -1.99 -19.76 -18.21
N TYR A 20 -1.31 -20.90 -18.06
CA TYR A 20 -0.55 -21.22 -16.84
C TYR A 20 0.91 -20.74 -16.86
N PHE A 21 1.43 -20.31 -18.02
CA PHE A 21 2.87 -20.00 -18.19
C PHE A 21 3.20 -18.60 -18.71
N ALA A 22 2.21 -17.76 -19.00
CA ALA A 22 2.44 -16.34 -19.34
C ALA A 22 2.99 -15.48 -18.16
N ALA A 23 3.16 -16.06 -16.97
CA ALA A 23 3.65 -15.37 -15.77
C ALA A 23 5.19 -15.28 -15.65
N LEU A 24 5.97 -15.77 -16.63
CA LEU A 24 7.43 -15.91 -16.49
C LEU A 24 8.21 -15.51 -17.75
N SER A 25 7.88 -14.35 -18.34
CA SER A 25 8.81 -13.59 -19.18
C SER A 25 8.17 -12.26 -19.60
N ALA A 26 8.42 -11.19 -18.85
CA ALA A 26 8.07 -9.84 -19.27
C ALA A 26 9.27 -9.17 -19.99
N PRO A 27 9.03 -8.37 -21.04
CA PRO A 27 10.07 -7.69 -21.81
C PRO A 27 10.59 -6.45 -21.06
N ILE A 28 11.91 -6.27 -21.08
CA ILE A 28 12.57 -5.03 -20.65
C ILE A 28 12.41 -4.00 -21.79
N ALA A 29 11.92 -2.80 -21.45
CA ALA A 29 11.77 -1.70 -22.38
C ALA A 29 13.13 -1.01 -22.64
N LEU A 30 13.30 -0.60 -23.90
CA LEU A 30 14.47 0.06 -24.48
C LEU A 30 14.88 1.33 -23.74
N ASN A 31 16.19 1.51 -23.59
CA ASN A 31 16.80 2.84 -23.59
C ASN A 31 17.93 2.90 -24.64
N ALA A 32 18.14 4.12 -25.13
CA ALA A 32 18.88 4.47 -26.32
C ALA A 32 20.38 4.10 -26.29
N ALA A 33 20.94 3.98 -27.49
CA ALA A 33 22.30 3.57 -27.82
C ALA A 33 23.40 4.10 -26.88
N ASP A 34 24.19 3.18 -26.33
CA ASP A 34 25.44 3.49 -25.61
C ASP A 34 26.59 3.80 -26.60
N PRO A 35 27.48 4.76 -26.31
CA PRO A 35 28.54 5.18 -27.25
C PRO A 35 29.75 4.24 -27.31
N ASP A 36 29.81 3.19 -26.48
CA ASP A 36 31.04 2.46 -26.16
C ASP A 36 31.14 1.03 -26.74
N GLY A 37 30.29 0.66 -27.70
CA GLY A 37 30.40 -0.61 -28.43
C GLY A 37 30.03 -1.87 -27.65
N ALA A 38 29.32 -1.73 -26.52
CA ALA A 38 28.61 -2.83 -25.86
C ALA A 38 27.33 -3.18 -26.64
N PRO A 39 26.99 -4.48 -26.83
CA PRO A 39 25.72 -4.84 -27.46
C PRO A 39 24.57 -4.34 -26.59
N SER A 40 23.58 -3.69 -27.21
CA SER A 40 22.44 -3.15 -26.47
C SER A 40 21.66 -4.25 -25.76
N ASP A 41 20.98 -3.92 -24.66
CA ASP A 41 20.11 -4.87 -23.94
C ASP A 41 19.06 -5.50 -24.87
N THR A 42 18.60 -4.75 -25.87
CA THR A 42 17.73 -5.26 -26.94
C THR A 42 18.37 -6.31 -27.82
N GLU A 43 19.62 -6.12 -28.27
CA GLU A 43 20.33 -7.08 -29.12
C GLU A 43 20.63 -8.38 -28.35
N LEU A 44 20.94 -8.28 -27.06
CA LEU A 44 21.16 -9.44 -26.18
C LEU A 44 19.86 -10.23 -25.98
N LEU A 45 18.75 -9.53 -25.74
CA LEU A 45 17.42 -10.15 -25.60
C LEU A 45 16.95 -10.79 -26.91
N GLU A 46 17.17 -10.13 -28.05
CA GLU A 46 16.81 -10.68 -29.35
C GLU A 46 17.65 -11.93 -29.68
N LYS A 47 18.95 -11.90 -29.39
CA LYS A 47 19.83 -13.06 -29.54
C LYS A 47 19.44 -14.20 -28.59
N GLN A 48 19.05 -13.90 -27.36
CA GLN A 48 18.54 -14.88 -26.40
C GLN A 48 17.26 -15.55 -26.93
N ARG A 49 16.25 -14.76 -27.33
CA ARG A 49 15.00 -15.27 -27.88
C ARG A 49 15.22 -16.09 -29.16
N GLY A 50 16.16 -15.68 -30.00
CA GLY A 50 16.55 -16.45 -31.20
C GLY A 50 17.06 -17.85 -30.84
N MET A 51 18.00 -17.94 -29.89
CA MET A 51 18.53 -19.23 -29.43
C MET A 51 17.47 -20.09 -28.71
N GLU A 52 16.57 -19.50 -27.94
CA GLU A 52 15.44 -20.21 -27.33
C GLU A 52 14.53 -20.81 -28.42
N LYS A 53 14.14 -19.99 -29.40
CA LYS A 53 13.25 -20.40 -30.50
C LYS A 53 13.86 -21.48 -31.40
N ASP A 54 15.16 -21.39 -31.69
CA ASP A 54 15.87 -22.38 -32.51
C ASP A 54 15.96 -23.73 -31.79
N LEU A 55 16.27 -23.70 -30.49
CA LEU A 55 16.32 -24.90 -29.65
C LEU A 55 14.93 -25.52 -29.47
N GLU A 56 13.90 -24.71 -29.26
CA GLU A 56 12.50 -25.15 -29.23
C GLU A 56 12.11 -25.81 -30.55
N ALA A 57 12.42 -25.19 -31.69
CA ALA A 57 12.10 -25.73 -33.01
C ALA A 57 12.80 -27.07 -33.28
N GLN A 58 14.08 -27.18 -32.91
CA GLN A 58 14.87 -28.41 -33.07
C GLN A 58 14.28 -29.56 -32.23
N VAL A 59 14.04 -29.32 -30.93
CA VAL A 59 13.51 -30.34 -30.02
C VAL A 59 12.07 -30.68 -30.37
N GLN A 60 11.23 -29.69 -30.68
CA GLN A 60 9.85 -29.90 -31.12
C GLN A 60 9.78 -30.74 -32.41
N GLY A 61 10.72 -30.54 -33.35
CA GLY A 61 10.81 -31.33 -34.58
C GLY A 61 11.13 -32.80 -34.32
N LEU A 62 11.96 -33.10 -33.32
CA LEU A 62 12.26 -34.47 -32.90
C LEU A 62 11.08 -35.12 -32.18
N LEU A 63 10.43 -34.39 -31.28
CA LEU A 63 9.30 -34.89 -30.50
C LEU A 63 8.05 -35.13 -31.34
N LYS A 64 7.83 -34.35 -32.40
CA LYS A 64 6.76 -34.62 -33.38
C LYS A 64 6.88 -36.00 -34.03
N LYS A 65 8.11 -36.52 -34.19
CA LYS A 65 8.34 -37.87 -34.75
C LYS A 65 8.02 -38.98 -33.75
N VAL A 66 8.14 -38.72 -32.45
CA VAL A 66 7.97 -39.72 -31.37
C VAL A 66 6.54 -39.71 -30.81
N PHE A 67 6.01 -38.53 -30.50
CA PHE A 67 4.68 -38.36 -29.89
C PHE A 67 3.56 -38.08 -30.89
N GLY A 68 3.88 -37.65 -32.12
CA GLY A 68 2.90 -37.25 -33.13
C GLY A 68 2.57 -35.74 -33.11
N PRO A 69 1.82 -35.25 -34.11
CA PRO A 69 1.47 -33.84 -34.22
C PRO A 69 0.54 -33.41 -33.07
N GLU A 70 0.81 -32.24 -32.47
CA GLU A 70 0.01 -31.62 -31.40
C GLU A 70 -0.08 -32.40 -30.07
N GLN A 71 0.81 -33.38 -29.85
CA GLN A 71 0.87 -34.18 -28.62
C GLN A 71 2.01 -33.79 -27.66
N SER A 72 2.80 -32.78 -28.04
CA SER A 72 3.89 -32.25 -27.22
C SER A 72 4.13 -30.77 -27.53
N GLU A 73 4.56 -30.02 -26.52
CA GLU A 73 4.98 -28.63 -26.62
C GLU A 73 6.32 -28.45 -25.87
N VAL A 74 7.26 -27.72 -26.47
CA VAL A 74 8.60 -27.51 -25.92
C VAL A 74 8.80 -26.05 -25.58
N LYS A 75 9.39 -25.81 -24.40
CA LYS A 75 9.87 -24.49 -23.98
C LYS A 75 11.34 -24.51 -23.61
N ALA A 76 12.10 -23.59 -24.15
CA ALA A 76 13.51 -23.41 -23.85
C ALA A 76 13.74 -22.11 -23.08
N SER A 77 14.62 -22.15 -22.08
CA SER A 77 15.12 -20.98 -21.37
C SER A 77 16.64 -20.94 -21.50
N VAL A 78 17.17 -19.82 -21.99
CA VAL A 78 18.60 -19.62 -22.24
C VAL A 78 19.08 -18.40 -21.47
N ALA A 79 20.05 -18.57 -20.58
CA ALA A 79 20.70 -17.46 -19.89
C ALA A 79 22.05 -17.14 -20.54
N LEU A 80 22.23 -15.89 -21.00
CA LEU A 80 23.49 -15.39 -21.55
C LEU A 80 24.22 -14.53 -20.53
N SER A 81 25.54 -14.49 -20.66
CA SER A 81 26.40 -13.61 -19.86
C SER A 81 27.43 -12.94 -20.77
N LEU A 82 27.65 -11.66 -20.55
CA LEU A 82 28.71 -10.89 -21.21
C LEU A 82 30.00 -11.03 -20.42
N MET A 83 31.07 -11.49 -21.09
CA MET A 83 32.42 -11.33 -20.58
C MET A 83 33.11 -10.18 -21.29
N THR A 84 33.64 -9.26 -20.50
CA THR A 84 34.47 -8.15 -20.97
C THR A 84 35.90 -8.65 -21.14
N GLN A 85 36.42 -8.67 -22.38
CA GLN A 85 37.84 -8.94 -22.64
C GLN A 85 38.54 -7.65 -23.01
N VAL A 86 39.55 -7.27 -22.21
CA VAL A 86 40.42 -6.14 -22.52
C VAL A 86 41.57 -6.67 -23.37
N LEU A 87 41.52 -6.44 -24.68
CA LEU A 87 42.61 -6.80 -25.58
C LEU A 87 43.70 -5.71 -25.48
N ARG A 88 44.78 -6.01 -24.76
CA ARG A 88 46.02 -5.25 -24.92
C ARG A 88 46.73 -5.76 -26.16
N LYS A 89 46.84 -4.90 -27.18
CA LYS A 89 47.78 -5.13 -28.29
C LYS A 89 49.20 -4.87 -27.76
N GLU A 90 49.77 -5.86 -27.09
CA GLU A 90 51.22 -5.96 -26.96
C GLU A 90 51.73 -6.72 -28.19
N GLY A 91 52.75 -6.16 -28.85
CA GLY A 91 53.47 -6.87 -29.89
C GLY A 91 54.05 -8.16 -29.32
N SER A 92 53.73 -9.28 -29.98
CA SER A 92 54.34 -10.61 -29.85
C SER A 92 54.61 -11.11 -28.43
N GLY A 93 53.72 -11.97 -27.90
CA GLY A 93 54.04 -12.74 -26.71
C GLY A 93 52.83 -13.37 -26.05
N GLU A 94 52.39 -14.50 -26.57
CA GLU A 94 51.38 -15.38 -25.99
C GLU A 94 51.78 -15.85 -24.57
N LYS A 95 51.10 -15.38 -23.51
CA LYS A 95 50.98 -16.08 -22.21
C LYS A 95 49.65 -15.79 -21.51
N THR A 96 48.82 -16.82 -21.43
CA THR A 96 47.64 -16.95 -20.57
C THR A 96 48.04 -17.00 -19.08
N LYS A 97 47.36 -16.24 -18.21
CA LYS A 97 47.34 -16.52 -16.76
C LYS A 97 45.91 -16.61 -16.24
N LYS A 98 45.73 -17.63 -15.42
CA LYS A 98 44.50 -18.15 -14.81
C LYS A 98 44.07 -17.29 -13.60
N LYS A 99 42.75 -17.29 -13.39
CA LYS A 99 41.91 -16.69 -12.35
C LYS A 99 42.32 -17.14 -10.93
N GLU A 100 42.30 -16.22 -9.96
CA GLU A 100 42.21 -16.50 -8.53
C GLU A 100 40.89 -15.94 -7.98
N GLU A 101 40.16 -16.78 -7.25
CA GLU A 101 38.97 -16.44 -6.46
C GLU A 101 39.39 -16.39 -4.99
N ASN A 102 38.98 -15.35 -4.23
CA ASN A 102 38.58 -15.50 -2.83
C ASN A 102 37.91 -14.22 -2.26
N PRO A 103 37.25 -14.27 -1.07
CA PRO A 103 35.91 -13.74 -0.83
C PRO A 103 35.93 -12.53 0.13
N LEU A 104 34.74 -12.03 0.46
CA LEU A 104 34.48 -10.96 1.43
C LEU A 104 35.22 -11.13 2.77
N GLY A 105 35.79 -10.03 3.27
CA GLY A 105 36.06 -9.79 4.68
C GLY A 105 37.52 -9.47 5.01
N GLU A 106 37.86 -8.19 5.13
CA GLU A 106 38.55 -7.60 6.30
C GLU A 106 38.91 -6.14 6.05
N THR A 107 38.37 -5.26 6.88
CA THR A 107 38.66 -3.84 6.96
C THR A 107 39.91 -3.60 7.80
N LYS A 108 40.79 -2.67 7.39
CA LYS A 108 41.74 -2.05 8.32
C LYS A 108 41.99 -0.59 7.95
N PHE A 109 41.51 0.30 8.82
CA PHE A 109 41.75 1.75 8.77
C PHE A 109 43.16 2.09 9.22
N LEU A 110 43.80 3.08 8.57
CA LEU A 110 44.79 3.96 9.20
C LEU A 110 44.57 5.40 8.70
N LEU A 111 44.49 6.35 9.63
CA LEU A 111 44.30 7.79 9.47
C LEU A 111 45.59 8.52 9.01
N PRO A 112 45.50 9.82 8.60
CA PRO A 112 46.42 10.47 7.67
C PRO A 112 47.52 11.33 8.32
N GLY A 113 48.66 11.48 7.64
CA GLY A 113 49.52 12.67 7.75
C GLY A 113 50.94 12.48 8.30
N VAL A 114 51.90 13.02 7.54
CA VAL A 114 53.33 13.33 7.81
C VAL A 114 54.37 12.27 7.32
N PRO A 115 55.34 12.66 6.46
CA PRO A 115 56.14 11.76 5.62
C PRO A 115 57.50 11.32 6.22
N ALA A 116 58.04 10.23 5.67
CA ALA A 116 59.39 9.74 5.94
C ALA A 116 60.48 10.58 5.21
N PRO A 117 61.65 10.85 5.83
CA PRO A 117 62.74 11.55 5.14
C PRO A 117 63.63 10.62 4.30
N LYS A 118 63.76 11.05 3.04
CA LYS A 118 64.87 11.02 2.07
C LYS A 118 66.12 10.15 2.35
N ASN A 119 66.49 9.38 1.32
CA ASN A 119 67.86 9.23 0.78
C ASN A 119 67.70 9.19 -0.77
N VAL A 120 67.87 10.29 -1.51
CA VAL A 120 69.09 10.87 -2.10
C VAL A 120 70.00 9.88 -2.83
N THR A 121 69.75 9.68 -4.13
CA THR A 121 70.81 9.50 -5.14
C THR A 121 70.38 10.09 -6.49
N LYS A 122 70.94 11.28 -6.74
CA LYS A 122 71.44 11.90 -7.98
C LYS A 122 70.96 11.48 -9.38
N ASP A 123 70.53 12.53 -10.08
CA ASP A 123 70.84 12.92 -11.46
C ASP A 123 70.18 12.18 -12.64
N LYS A 124 69.11 12.79 -13.19
CA LYS A 124 69.08 13.40 -14.56
C LYS A 124 67.61 13.68 -15.00
N GLU A 125 67.29 14.95 -15.22
CA GLU A 125 66.36 15.39 -16.28
C GLU A 125 67.24 16.12 -17.31
N PRO A 126 66.96 16.08 -18.64
CA PRO A 126 65.64 16.39 -19.20
C PRO A 126 65.23 15.54 -20.44
N ASP A 127 63.92 15.41 -20.69
CA ASP A 127 63.30 15.71 -22.00
C ASP A 127 61.76 15.71 -21.87
N ASN A 128 61.12 16.86 -22.08
CA ASN A 128 59.66 17.02 -22.02
C ASN A 128 58.95 16.54 -23.30
N THR A 129 59.67 15.93 -24.25
CA THR A 129 59.11 15.48 -25.52
C THR A 129 58.68 14.00 -25.51
N GLU A 130 59.19 13.18 -24.59
CA GLU A 130 58.76 11.78 -24.44
C GLU A 130 57.53 11.60 -23.52
N LYS A 131 57.24 12.56 -22.62
CA LYS A 131 56.00 12.53 -21.83
C LYS A 131 54.75 12.77 -22.69
N GLN A 132 54.85 13.56 -23.76
CA GLN A 132 53.73 13.76 -24.70
C GLN A 132 53.54 12.59 -25.67
N LYS A 133 54.60 11.89 -26.07
CA LYS A 133 54.49 10.66 -26.88
C LYS A 133 54.10 9.43 -26.06
N ALA A 134 54.50 9.35 -24.79
CA ALA A 134 54.05 8.31 -23.86
C ALA A 134 52.60 8.52 -23.37
N GLU A 135 52.09 9.77 -23.39
CA GLU A 135 50.66 10.02 -23.16
C GLU A 135 49.79 9.81 -24.41
N GLN A 136 50.31 10.02 -25.62
CA GLN A 136 49.60 9.63 -26.86
C GLN A 136 49.66 8.13 -27.17
N GLN A 137 50.53 7.36 -26.50
CA GLN A 137 50.59 5.89 -26.58
C GLN A 137 50.04 5.19 -25.33
N LYS A 138 49.26 5.88 -24.48
CA LYS A 138 48.37 5.21 -23.52
C LYS A 138 47.26 4.50 -24.31
N ALA A 139 47.58 3.25 -24.65
CA ALA A 139 46.70 2.13 -24.89
C ALA A 139 45.26 2.49 -25.26
N GLN A 140 44.95 2.46 -26.57
CA GLN A 140 43.63 2.09 -27.03
C GLN A 140 43.33 0.68 -26.49
N GLN A 141 42.79 0.60 -25.28
CA GLN A 141 42.19 -0.61 -24.75
C GLN A 141 40.89 -0.79 -25.51
N GLN A 142 40.93 -1.59 -26.57
CA GLN A 142 39.71 -2.01 -27.22
C GLN A 142 39.07 -3.07 -26.32
N VAL A 143 38.03 -2.65 -25.61
CA VAL A 143 37.17 -3.53 -24.85
C VAL A 143 36.32 -4.31 -25.84
N SER A 144 36.49 -5.63 -25.92
CA SER A 144 35.64 -6.48 -26.73
C SER A 144 34.72 -7.29 -25.83
N PHE A 145 33.44 -7.33 -26.19
CA PHE A 145 32.40 -8.04 -25.45
C PHE A 145 32.19 -9.42 -26.08
N LYS A 146 32.40 -10.49 -25.32
CA LYS A 146 32.11 -11.86 -25.77
C LYS A 146 30.90 -12.41 -25.03
N ILE A 147 29.82 -12.65 -25.77
CA ILE A 147 28.59 -13.27 -25.25
C ILE A 147 28.86 -14.77 -25.03
N THR A 148 28.65 -15.24 -23.80
CA THR A 148 28.87 -16.63 -23.39
C THR A 148 27.56 -17.22 -22.84
N LEU A 149 27.25 -18.47 -23.19
CA LEU A 149 26.10 -19.20 -22.65
C LEU A 149 26.36 -19.57 -21.19
N LYS A 150 25.54 -19.08 -20.27
CA LYS A 150 25.68 -19.30 -18.82
C LYS A 150 24.91 -20.55 -18.36
N ASN A 151 23.66 -20.68 -18.81
CA ASN A 151 22.82 -21.83 -18.51
C ASN A 151 21.76 -22.02 -19.61
N ARG A 152 21.28 -23.25 -19.80
CA ARG A 152 20.21 -23.58 -20.73
C ARG A 152 19.35 -24.68 -20.15
N MET A 153 18.04 -24.51 -20.18
CA MET A 153 17.07 -25.50 -19.70
C MET A 153 15.96 -25.71 -20.72
N VAL A 154 15.59 -26.95 -20.97
CA VAL A 154 14.53 -27.34 -21.89
C VAL A 154 13.47 -28.12 -21.13
N THR A 155 12.25 -27.61 -21.17
CA THR A 155 11.08 -28.28 -20.59
C THR A 155 10.16 -28.76 -21.71
N VAL A 156 9.84 -30.05 -21.67
CA VAL A 156 8.99 -30.74 -22.62
C VAL A 156 7.69 -31.12 -21.94
N PHE A 157 6.58 -30.56 -22.44
CA PHE A 157 5.24 -30.95 -22.04
C PHE A 157 4.69 -31.96 -23.04
N TYR A 158 4.14 -33.07 -22.56
CA TYR A 158 3.63 -34.13 -23.45
C TYR A 158 2.33 -34.75 -22.92
N ASN A 159 1.55 -35.36 -23.81
CA ASN A 159 0.28 -35.98 -23.44
C ASN A 159 0.50 -37.15 -22.47
N GLU A 160 -0.17 -37.09 -21.32
CA GLU A 160 -0.12 -38.12 -20.26
C GLU A 160 -0.39 -39.55 -20.77
N LYS A 161 -1.20 -39.70 -21.82
CA LYS A 161 -1.51 -41.00 -22.46
C LYS A 161 -0.33 -41.64 -23.21
N LEU A 162 0.76 -40.91 -23.39
CA LEU A 162 1.95 -41.34 -24.15
C LEU A 162 3.19 -41.51 -23.25
N LYS A 163 2.98 -41.66 -21.93
CA LYS A 163 4.05 -41.84 -20.93
C LYS A 163 5.03 -42.98 -21.28
N ASP A 164 4.53 -44.04 -21.90
CA ASP A 164 5.35 -45.20 -22.30
C ASP A 164 6.41 -44.86 -23.37
N LYS A 165 6.23 -43.75 -24.12
CA LYS A 165 7.16 -43.26 -25.16
C LYS A 165 8.11 -42.17 -24.66
N GLU A 166 7.96 -41.72 -23.41
CA GLU A 166 8.85 -40.73 -22.77
C GLU A 166 10.34 -41.13 -22.79
N PRO A 167 10.75 -42.35 -22.40
CA PRO A 167 12.17 -42.71 -22.36
C PRO A 167 12.81 -42.75 -23.76
N GLU A 168 12.04 -43.13 -24.78
CA GLU A 168 12.47 -43.10 -26.18
C GLU A 168 12.65 -41.64 -26.65
N ALA A 169 11.67 -40.78 -26.37
CA ALA A 169 11.73 -39.35 -26.68
C ALA A 169 12.93 -38.66 -26.00
N ARG A 170 13.17 -38.96 -24.72
CA ARG A 170 14.30 -38.41 -23.95
C ARG A 170 15.64 -38.80 -24.56
N LYS A 171 15.79 -40.07 -24.95
CA LYS A 171 17.00 -40.57 -25.61
C LYS A 171 17.21 -39.95 -26.99
N SER A 172 16.14 -39.76 -27.79
CA SER A 172 16.22 -39.10 -29.09
C SER A 172 16.62 -37.63 -29.01
N VAL A 173 16.12 -36.91 -28.00
CA VAL A 173 16.50 -35.50 -27.77
C VAL A 173 17.97 -35.41 -27.33
N MET A 174 18.41 -36.23 -26.38
CA MET A 174 19.81 -36.21 -25.92
C MET A 174 20.82 -36.69 -26.98
N ALA A 175 20.41 -37.56 -27.92
CA ALA A 175 21.29 -38.07 -28.97
C ALA A 175 21.50 -37.07 -30.13
N MET A 176 20.56 -36.16 -30.36
CA MET A 176 20.59 -35.19 -31.47
C MET A 176 20.77 -33.74 -31.01
N THR A 177 20.97 -33.50 -29.70
CA THR A 177 21.24 -32.18 -29.12
C THR A 177 22.39 -32.27 -28.11
N ASP A 178 23.19 -31.22 -27.97
CA ASP A 178 24.25 -31.12 -26.95
C ASP A 178 23.70 -30.83 -25.53
N LEU A 179 22.48 -31.30 -25.22
CA LEU A 179 21.81 -31.09 -23.93
C LEU A 179 22.23 -32.17 -22.92
N LYS A 180 22.54 -31.74 -21.70
CA LYS A 180 22.82 -32.66 -20.58
C LYS A 180 21.53 -33.13 -19.93
N GLU A 181 21.58 -34.25 -19.22
CA GLU A 181 20.39 -34.85 -18.58
C GLU A 181 19.73 -33.93 -17.54
N ASN A 182 20.51 -33.11 -16.84
CA ASN A 182 20.04 -32.11 -15.88
C ASN A 182 19.45 -30.83 -16.52
N GLU A 183 19.63 -30.66 -17.83
CA GLU A 183 19.11 -29.52 -18.59
C GLU A 183 17.75 -29.84 -19.25
N LEU A 184 17.24 -31.07 -19.09
CA LEU A 184 16.05 -31.57 -19.78
C LEU A 184 14.99 -32.10 -18.81
N LYS A 185 13.80 -31.49 -18.83
CA LYS A 185 12.67 -31.84 -17.95
C LYS A 185 11.44 -32.25 -18.75
N PHE A 186 10.85 -33.40 -18.45
CA PHE A 186 9.61 -33.88 -19.07
C PHE A 186 8.44 -33.77 -18.07
N ILE A 187 7.30 -33.22 -18.52
CA ILE A 187 6.12 -32.98 -17.69
C ILE A 187 4.87 -33.52 -18.42
N PRO A 188 4.12 -34.48 -17.83
CA PRO A 188 2.87 -34.98 -18.42
C PRO A 188 1.72 -33.98 -18.24
N GLY A 189 0.84 -33.87 -19.24
CA GLY A 189 -0.34 -32.99 -19.20
C GLY A 189 -1.51 -33.47 -20.08
N LYS A 190 -2.69 -32.87 -19.90
CA LYS A 190 -3.89 -33.16 -20.71
C LYS A 190 -3.91 -32.28 -21.96
N PHE A 191 -3.81 -32.90 -23.14
CA PHE A 191 -3.87 -32.21 -24.43
C PHE A 191 -5.25 -32.42 -25.09
N PHE A 192 -5.95 -31.33 -25.41
CA PHE A 192 -7.26 -31.33 -26.06
C PHE A 192 -7.12 -31.11 -27.57
N SER A 193 -7.48 -32.10 -28.37
CA SER A 193 -7.22 -32.06 -29.81
C SER A 193 -8.15 -31.14 -30.62
N SER A 194 -9.29 -30.64 -30.09
CA SER A 194 -10.19 -29.73 -30.83
C SER A 194 -11.33 -29.10 -29.99
N VAL A 195 -11.81 -27.89 -30.38
CA VAL A 195 -13.03 -27.23 -29.85
C VAL A 195 -14.28 -28.12 -29.97
N SER A 196 -14.35 -28.96 -31.00
CA SER A 196 -15.48 -29.87 -31.21
C SER A 196 -15.62 -30.89 -30.07
N THR A 197 -14.50 -31.31 -29.47
CA THR A 197 -14.51 -32.25 -28.35
C THR A 197 -14.90 -31.60 -27.01
N LEU A 198 -14.80 -30.27 -26.90
CA LEU A 198 -15.30 -29.53 -25.73
C LEU A 198 -16.84 -29.52 -25.69
N TRP A 199 -17.50 -29.40 -26.84
CA TRP A 199 -18.96 -29.46 -26.91
C TRP A 199 -19.49 -30.87 -26.59
N ASP A 200 -18.83 -31.92 -27.08
CA ASP A 200 -19.23 -33.30 -26.79
C ASP A 200 -19.05 -33.68 -25.30
N ASP A 201 -17.99 -33.23 -24.63
CA ASP A 201 -17.80 -33.47 -23.19
C ASP A 201 -18.69 -32.55 -22.33
N MET A 202 -19.00 -31.33 -22.79
CA MET A 202 -19.92 -30.43 -22.09
C MET A 202 -21.38 -30.84 -22.24
N ALA A 203 -21.75 -31.53 -23.33
CA ALA A 203 -23.11 -32.03 -23.59
C ALA A 203 -23.40 -33.40 -22.95
N ARG A 204 -22.38 -34.14 -22.49
CA ARG A 204 -22.55 -35.47 -21.85
C ARG A 204 -23.13 -35.40 -20.44
N ASP A 205 -22.82 -34.34 -19.69
CA ASP A 205 -23.27 -34.19 -18.31
C ASP A 205 -24.38 -33.15 -18.19
N PRO A 206 -25.56 -33.52 -17.63
CA PRO A 206 -26.70 -32.61 -17.52
C PRO A 206 -26.43 -31.38 -16.64
N LYS A 207 -25.43 -31.44 -15.75
CA LYS A 207 -25.00 -30.31 -14.91
C LYS A 207 -24.23 -29.24 -15.70
N ASN A 208 -23.52 -29.64 -16.75
CA ASN A 208 -22.73 -28.73 -17.58
C ASN A 208 -23.62 -27.92 -18.54
N LEU A 209 -24.77 -28.49 -18.95
CA LEU A 209 -25.80 -27.79 -19.72
C LEU A 209 -26.48 -26.66 -18.92
N LEU A 210 -26.69 -26.85 -17.62
CA LEU A 210 -27.18 -25.78 -16.74
C LEU A 210 -26.18 -24.63 -16.62
N PHE A 211 -24.89 -24.94 -16.50
CA PHE A 211 -23.83 -23.93 -16.47
C PHE A 211 -23.74 -23.15 -17.78
N ALA A 212 -23.82 -23.84 -18.92
CA ALA A 212 -23.84 -23.20 -20.24
C ALA A 212 -25.06 -22.29 -20.43
N GLY A 213 -26.25 -22.72 -19.96
CA GLY A 213 -27.46 -21.90 -19.96
C GLY A 213 -27.35 -20.65 -19.09
N LEU A 214 -26.74 -20.77 -17.91
CA LEU A 214 -26.53 -19.67 -16.98
C LEU A 214 -25.53 -18.64 -17.53
N LEU A 215 -24.52 -19.10 -18.27
CA LEU A 215 -23.52 -18.25 -18.92
C LEU A 215 -24.11 -17.49 -20.12
N LEU A 216 -25.02 -18.12 -20.88
CA LEU A 216 -25.79 -17.46 -21.93
C LEU A 216 -26.77 -16.42 -21.37
N LEU A 217 -27.41 -16.71 -20.23
CA LEU A 217 -28.31 -15.78 -19.55
C LEU A 217 -27.54 -14.57 -19.00
N LEU A 218 -26.35 -14.80 -18.44
CA LEU A 218 -25.45 -13.73 -17.99
C LEU A 218 -25.04 -12.82 -19.16
N LEU A 219 -24.66 -13.41 -20.30
CA LEU A 219 -24.31 -12.66 -21.52
C LEU A 219 -25.48 -11.81 -22.01
N PHE A 220 -26.69 -12.36 -22.00
CA PHE A 220 -27.90 -11.65 -22.38
C PHE A 220 -28.20 -10.48 -21.42
N LEU A 221 -28.05 -10.70 -20.12
CA LEU A 221 -28.28 -9.67 -19.09
C LEU A 221 -27.25 -8.54 -19.20
N LEU A 222 -25.99 -8.87 -19.49
CA LEU A 222 -24.94 -7.89 -19.79
C LEU A 222 -25.29 -7.06 -21.04
N LEU A 223 -25.68 -7.71 -22.14
CA LEU A 223 -26.09 -7.00 -23.35
C LEU A 223 -27.29 -6.08 -23.07
N TRP A 224 -28.29 -6.54 -22.33
CA TRP A 224 -29.47 -5.76 -21.99
C TRP A 224 -29.16 -4.56 -21.09
N LEU A 225 -28.25 -4.70 -20.12
CA LEU A 225 -27.82 -3.62 -19.22
C LEU A 225 -27.02 -2.54 -19.97
N PHE A 226 -26.14 -2.95 -20.88
CA PHE A 226 -25.17 -2.04 -21.51
C PHE A 226 -25.64 -1.42 -22.83
N LEU A 227 -26.60 -2.01 -23.54
CA LEU A 227 -27.17 -1.45 -24.78
C LEU A 227 -27.76 -0.03 -24.59
N PRO A 228 -28.57 0.27 -23.56
CA PRO A 228 -29.08 1.63 -23.31
C PRO A 228 -27.98 2.62 -22.92
N LEU A 229 -26.95 2.14 -22.23
CA LEU A 229 -25.82 2.95 -21.74
C LEU A 229 -24.98 3.51 -22.88
N THR A 230 -24.82 2.77 -23.98
CA THR A 230 -24.10 3.24 -25.18
C THR A 230 -24.75 4.48 -25.81
N SER A 231 -26.08 4.60 -25.74
CA SER A 231 -26.82 5.77 -26.24
C SER A 231 -26.56 7.01 -25.38
N PHE A 232 -26.51 6.83 -24.06
CA PHE A 232 -26.19 7.89 -23.10
C PHE A 232 -24.78 8.47 -23.32
N PHE A 233 -23.76 7.62 -23.49
CA PHE A 233 -22.39 8.08 -23.76
C PHE A 233 -22.27 8.81 -25.10
N ARG A 234 -23.04 8.41 -26.12
CA ARG A 234 -23.03 9.07 -27.42
C ARG A 234 -23.61 10.50 -27.34
N ASN A 235 -24.65 10.69 -26.55
CA ASN A 235 -25.23 12.01 -26.27
C ASN A 235 -24.31 12.87 -25.40
N TYR A 236 -23.65 12.27 -24.41
CA TYR A 236 -22.66 12.96 -23.55
C TYR A 236 -21.45 13.48 -24.33
N ILE A 237 -20.88 12.67 -25.23
CA ILE A 237 -19.76 13.09 -26.10
C ILE A 237 -20.17 14.23 -27.03
N THR A 238 -21.42 14.23 -27.51
CA THR A 238 -21.95 15.29 -28.37
C THR A 238 -22.08 16.61 -27.60
N ALA A 239 -22.57 16.56 -26.35
CA ALA A 239 -22.65 17.73 -25.47
C ALA A 239 -21.27 18.29 -25.06
N MET A 240 -20.25 17.43 -24.93
CA MET A 240 -18.88 17.86 -24.64
C MET A 240 -18.19 18.53 -25.84
N LYS A 241 -18.51 18.10 -27.07
CA LYS A 241 -18.01 18.74 -28.29
C LYS A 241 -18.57 20.15 -28.51
N GLU A 242 -19.82 20.40 -28.12
CA GLU A 242 -20.41 21.75 -28.18
C GLU A 242 -19.81 22.70 -27.15
N LYS A 243 -19.44 22.22 -25.95
CA LYS A 243 -18.80 23.04 -24.91
C LYS A 243 -17.31 23.34 -25.14
N ALA A 244 -16.59 22.48 -25.86
CA ALA A 244 -15.18 22.71 -26.18
C ALA A 244 -14.94 23.80 -27.24
N GLY A 245 -15.99 24.30 -27.91
CA GLY A 245 -15.89 25.30 -28.98
C GLY A 245 -15.99 26.77 -28.56
N ILE A 246 -16.13 27.09 -27.26
CA ILE A 246 -16.45 28.47 -26.82
C ILE A 246 -15.35 29.15 -25.97
N GLU A 247 -14.32 28.44 -25.50
CA GLU A 247 -13.28 29.06 -24.66
C GLU A 247 -11.90 29.10 -25.33
N VAL A 248 -11.69 30.03 -26.27
CA VAL A 248 -10.45 30.84 -26.37
C VAL A 248 -10.78 32.16 -27.09
N LYS A 249 -11.12 33.20 -26.32
CA LYS A 249 -11.13 34.58 -26.81
C LYS A 249 -10.70 35.51 -25.67
N MET A 250 -9.45 36.00 -25.75
CA MET A 250 -8.87 37.25 -25.21
C MET A 250 -7.34 37.07 -25.26
N GLU A 251 -6.68 37.53 -26.31
CA GLU A 251 -6.12 38.87 -26.51
C GLU A 251 -4.59 38.87 -26.30
N SER A 252 -3.85 38.93 -27.40
CA SER A 252 -2.68 39.79 -27.54
C SER A 252 -2.47 40.10 -29.03
N GLU A 253 -2.69 41.37 -29.39
CA GLU A 253 -2.14 42.02 -30.57
C GLU A 253 -0.59 41.95 -30.47
N THR A 254 0.24 41.94 -31.53
CA THR A 254 0.31 42.91 -32.63
C THR A 254 1.26 42.37 -33.74
N GLN A 255 0.83 42.54 -35.00
CA GLN A 255 1.56 42.79 -36.27
C GLN A 255 2.72 41.90 -36.79
N GLY A 256 2.63 41.54 -38.09
CA GLY A 256 3.80 41.42 -38.98
C GLY A 256 3.71 40.39 -40.13
N GLU A 257 3.21 40.82 -41.29
CA GLU A 257 3.64 40.47 -42.67
C GLU A 257 3.51 39.05 -43.30
N GLN A 258 2.74 39.07 -44.41
CA GLN A 258 2.96 38.54 -45.77
C GLN A 258 3.05 37.03 -46.12
N GLU A 259 2.05 36.64 -46.93
CA GLU A 259 2.10 35.95 -48.24
C GLU A 259 3.04 34.76 -48.48
N GLY A 260 2.45 33.67 -49.02
CA GLY A 260 3.12 32.89 -50.07
C GLY A 260 3.05 31.36 -49.93
N ALA A 261 2.08 30.78 -50.63
CA ALA A 261 2.06 29.47 -51.31
C ALA A 261 3.02 28.34 -50.87
N GLY A 262 2.43 27.18 -50.55
CA GLY A 262 3.09 25.87 -50.57
C GLY A 262 2.10 24.78 -50.22
N GLY A 263 1.59 24.07 -51.22
CA GLY A 263 0.75 22.89 -51.02
C GLY A 263 1.55 21.65 -50.58
N GLU A 264 0.80 20.54 -50.48
CA GLU A 264 1.17 19.19 -50.00
C GLU A 264 0.95 19.04 -48.48
N GLY A 265 0.10 18.16 -47.97
CA GLY A 265 -0.55 16.98 -48.54
C GLY A 265 -0.36 15.84 -47.56
N THR A 266 -1.40 15.47 -46.82
CA THR A 266 -1.67 14.13 -46.24
C THR A 266 -3.05 14.23 -45.58
N ALA A 267 -4.12 13.89 -46.30
CA ALA A 267 -4.63 12.53 -46.45
C ALA A 267 -5.04 11.95 -45.10
N GLY A 268 -6.36 11.77 -44.95
CA GLY A 268 -7.00 11.25 -43.76
C GLY A 268 -6.50 9.86 -43.40
N MET A 269 -6.37 9.63 -42.11
CA MET A 269 -6.08 8.32 -41.55
C MET A 269 -7.19 7.35 -41.97
N THR A 270 -6.78 6.22 -42.52
CA THR A 270 -7.69 5.14 -42.91
C THR A 270 -8.22 4.44 -41.66
N PRO A 271 -9.38 3.75 -41.74
CA PRO A 271 -9.92 2.97 -40.63
C PRO A 271 -8.93 1.95 -40.02
N GLU A 272 -7.92 1.50 -40.77
CA GLU A 272 -6.86 0.61 -40.31
C GLU A 272 -5.89 1.27 -39.31
N GLU A 273 -5.63 2.57 -39.40
CA GLU A 273 -4.78 3.29 -38.42
C GLU A 273 -5.53 3.56 -37.10
N ILE A 274 -6.85 3.71 -37.16
CA ILE A 274 -7.72 3.82 -35.98
C ILE A 274 -7.86 2.46 -35.28
N GLU A 275 -7.83 1.36 -36.04
CA GLU A 275 -7.86 0.00 -35.49
C GLU A 275 -6.51 -0.40 -34.87
N ALA A 276 -5.40 0.05 -35.45
CA ALA A 276 -4.06 -0.10 -34.87
C ALA A 276 -3.86 0.67 -33.55
N GLN A 277 -4.57 1.79 -33.35
CA GLN A 277 -4.59 2.50 -32.06
C GLN A 277 -5.59 1.93 -31.05
N LYS A 278 -6.70 1.32 -31.49
CA LYS A 278 -7.64 0.62 -30.59
C LYS A 278 -7.10 -0.70 -30.04
N LEU A 279 -6.20 -1.37 -30.77
CA LEU A 279 -5.50 -2.55 -30.28
C LEU A 279 -4.44 -2.24 -29.20
N LYS A 280 -4.07 -0.98 -28.99
CA LYS A 280 -3.25 -0.54 -27.84
C LYS A 280 -4.06 -0.25 -26.57
N GLY A 281 -5.37 -0.04 -26.69
CA GLY A 281 -6.26 0.28 -25.56
C GLY A 281 -6.86 -0.95 -24.86
N GLY A 282 -6.56 -2.17 -25.34
CA GLY A 282 -7.01 -3.43 -24.74
C GLY A 282 -5.96 -4.13 -23.87
N GLU A 283 -4.74 -3.59 -23.80
CA GLU A 283 -3.61 -4.15 -23.03
C GLU A 283 -3.33 -3.39 -21.72
N GLU A 284 -4.11 -2.35 -21.38
CA GLU A 284 -3.92 -1.53 -20.17
C GLU A 284 -4.64 -2.06 -18.90
N GLU A 285 -5.21 -3.27 -18.94
CA GLU A 285 -5.49 -4.04 -17.71
C GLU A 285 -4.41 -5.12 -17.45
N VAL A 286 -3.25 -5.02 -18.10
CA VAL A 286 -2.12 -5.94 -17.90
C VAL A 286 -1.11 -5.30 -16.95
N ALA A 287 -1.09 -5.81 -15.72
CA ALA A 287 -0.16 -5.48 -14.63
C ALA A 287 -0.10 -3.98 -14.28
N LYS A 288 -0.96 -3.53 -13.34
CA LYS A 288 -0.67 -2.29 -12.59
C LYS A 288 0.75 -2.42 -12.03
N LYS A 289 1.67 -1.65 -12.63
CA LYS A 289 3.04 -1.50 -12.14
C LYS A 289 2.95 -1.18 -10.66
N TYR A 290 3.59 -1.99 -9.81
CA TYR A 290 3.57 -1.79 -8.37
C TYR A 290 4.04 -0.37 -8.06
N ALA A 291 3.11 0.47 -7.61
CA ALA A 291 3.33 1.86 -7.26
C ALA A 291 3.14 1.97 -5.74
N PRO A 292 4.25 2.08 -4.98
CA PRO A 292 4.18 2.25 -3.53
C PRO A 292 3.32 3.46 -3.15
N PHE A 293 2.52 3.30 -2.10
CA PHE A 293 1.72 4.36 -1.46
C PHE A 293 0.66 5.03 -2.36
N GLU A 294 0.29 4.42 -3.50
CA GLU A 294 -0.73 4.98 -4.42
C GLU A 294 -2.12 5.15 -3.75
N TYR A 295 -2.42 4.34 -2.73
CA TYR A 295 -3.68 4.41 -1.98
C TYR A 295 -3.77 5.64 -1.07
N ILE A 296 -2.71 6.43 -0.91
CA ILE A 296 -2.74 7.65 -0.09
C ILE A 296 -3.45 8.79 -0.82
N ASN A 297 -4.48 9.34 -0.18
CA ASN A 297 -5.32 10.41 -0.67
C ASN A 297 -5.63 11.42 0.44
N GLU A 298 -6.35 12.49 0.12
CA GLU A 298 -6.70 13.53 1.10
C GLU A 298 -7.55 12.99 2.27
N GLU A 299 -8.37 11.97 2.04
CA GLU A 299 -9.27 11.39 3.05
C GLU A 299 -8.51 10.60 4.12
N ASN A 300 -7.50 9.82 3.72
CA ASN A 300 -6.71 8.99 4.63
C ASN A 300 -5.41 9.65 5.10
N LEU A 301 -5.08 10.85 4.61
CA LEU A 301 -3.89 11.59 5.02
C LEU A 301 -3.83 11.84 6.54
N LYS A 302 -4.98 12.14 7.15
CA LYS A 302 -5.09 12.28 8.61
C LYS A 302 -4.77 10.97 9.35
N ARG A 303 -5.18 9.82 8.80
CA ARG A 303 -4.89 8.51 9.37
C ARG A 303 -3.40 8.18 9.23
N LEU A 304 -2.80 8.50 8.09
CA LEU A 304 -1.35 8.38 7.86
C LEU A 304 -0.56 9.19 8.89
N LEU A 305 -0.98 10.44 9.19
CA LEU A 305 -0.35 11.24 10.24
C LEU A 305 -0.45 10.59 11.63
N GLY A 306 -1.58 9.94 11.92
CA GLY A 306 -1.74 9.14 13.14
C GLY A 306 -0.73 8.00 13.22
N VAL A 307 -0.49 7.31 12.11
CA VAL A 307 0.50 6.23 11.99
C VAL A 307 1.93 6.77 12.15
N PHE A 308 2.27 7.89 11.53
CA PHE A 308 3.61 8.48 11.57
C PHE A 308 4.12 8.81 12.97
N ARG A 309 3.24 8.97 13.97
CA ARG A 309 3.64 9.21 15.36
C ARG A 309 4.53 8.12 15.95
N LYS A 310 4.31 6.87 15.54
CA LYS A 310 5.04 5.70 16.04
C LYS A 310 6.11 5.21 15.06
N GLU A 311 6.17 5.80 13.87
CA GLU A 311 7.13 5.41 12.85
C GLU A 311 8.46 6.17 13.02
N PRO A 312 9.59 5.52 12.73
CA PRO A 312 10.89 6.18 12.78
C PRO A 312 11.03 7.19 11.63
N PRO A 313 11.80 8.29 11.81
CA PRO A 313 11.93 9.35 10.80
C PRO A 313 12.37 8.86 9.42
N GLN A 314 13.13 7.76 9.36
CA GLN A 314 13.59 7.15 8.11
C GLN A 314 12.44 6.55 7.29
N VAL A 315 11.46 5.94 7.95
CA VAL A 315 10.27 5.36 7.30
C VAL A 315 9.36 6.48 6.81
N ILE A 316 9.17 7.53 7.62
CA ILE A 316 8.39 8.71 7.23
C ILE A 316 9.01 9.37 6.00
N ALA A 317 10.34 9.57 5.98
CA ALA A 317 11.07 10.14 4.85
C ALA A 317 10.92 9.28 3.57
N LEU A 318 10.98 7.95 3.71
CA LEU A 318 10.74 7.02 2.61
C LEU A 318 9.33 7.19 2.04
N VAL A 319 8.29 7.13 2.90
CA VAL A 319 6.89 7.28 2.46
C VAL A 319 6.70 8.63 1.75
N ILE A 320 7.15 9.72 2.36
CA ILE A 320 7.04 11.08 1.82
C ILE A 320 7.69 11.22 0.44
N SER A 321 8.78 10.51 0.17
CA SER A 321 9.47 10.57 -1.13
C SER A 321 8.65 10.04 -2.31
N TYR A 322 7.63 9.20 -2.04
CA TYR A 322 6.71 8.66 -3.04
C TYR A 322 5.37 9.42 -3.10
N LEU A 323 5.12 10.34 -2.17
CA LEU A 323 3.88 11.10 -2.13
C LEU A 323 3.93 12.35 -3.03
N LYS A 324 2.75 12.81 -3.45
CA LYS A 324 2.62 14.04 -4.22
C LYS A 324 3.03 15.26 -3.37
N PRO A 325 3.69 16.29 -3.94
CA PRO A 325 4.18 17.45 -3.20
C PRO A 325 3.12 18.17 -2.35
N GLU A 326 1.85 18.12 -2.77
CA GLU A 326 0.72 18.68 -2.04
C GLU A 326 0.52 17.97 -0.70
N TYR A 327 0.54 16.64 -0.70
CA TYR A 327 0.40 15.83 0.52
C TYR A 327 1.61 15.99 1.43
N VAL A 328 2.81 16.06 0.86
CA VAL A 328 4.04 16.30 1.61
C VAL A 328 3.96 17.61 2.38
N ARG A 329 3.52 18.69 1.74
CA ARG A 329 3.35 20.00 2.40
C ARG A 329 2.37 19.92 3.57
N MET A 330 1.23 19.25 3.37
CA MET A 330 0.22 19.06 4.42
C MET A 330 0.78 18.23 5.60
N ILE A 331 1.54 17.19 5.31
CA ILE A 331 2.18 16.35 6.33
C ILE A 331 3.18 17.17 7.15
N TYR A 332 4.07 17.91 6.49
CA TYR A 332 5.04 18.76 7.19
C TYR A 332 4.35 19.83 8.04
N ALA A 333 3.22 20.39 7.59
CA ALA A 333 2.48 21.39 8.36
C ALA A 333 1.90 20.85 9.69
N GLU A 334 1.60 19.55 9.76
CA GLU A 334 1.00 18.90 10.94
C GLU A 334 2.05 18.23 11.85
N LEU A 335 3.25 17.91 11.33
CA LEU A 335 4.32 17.29 12.12
C LEU A 335 4.90 18.26 13.18
N PRO A 336 5.34 17.77 14.35
CA PRO A 336 6.06 18.59 15.33
C PRO A 336 7.42 19.08 14.79
N PRO A 337 7.91 20.29 15.15
CA PRO A 337 9.16 20.85 14.61
C PRO A 337 10.39 19.94 14.75
N GLU A 338 10.45 19.17 15.84
CA GLU A 338 11.54 18.23 16.08
C GLU A 338 11.54 17.07 15.07
N ILE A 339 10.37 16.48 14.80
CA ILE A 339 10.23 15.39 13.85
C ILE A 339 10.39 15.93 12.42
N GLN A 340 9.84 17.10 12.11
CA GLN A 340 10.02 17.76 10.81
C GLN A 340 11.50 17.86 10.43
N THR A 341 12.34 18.32 11.37
CA THR A 341 13.78 18.50 11.11
C THR A 341 14.48 17.16 10.87
N LYS A 342 14.16 16.13 11.68
CA LYS A 342 14.71 14.79 11.53
C LYS A 342 14.29 14.16 10.19
N VAL A 343 13.02 14.25 9.83
CA VAL A 343 12.50 13.72 8.56
C VAL A 343 13.13 14.46 7.37
N ALA A 344 13.25 15.79 7.43
CA ALA A 344 13.89 16.56 6.37
C ALA A 344 15.37 16.19 6.17
N ALA A 345 16.11 15.98 7.27
CA ALA A 345 17.49 15.51 7.22
C ALA A 345 17.59 14.12 6.56
N GLU A 346 16.66 13.22 6.88
CA GLU A 346 16.62 11.88 6.30
C GLU A 346 16.17 11.86 4.83
N SER A 347 15.25 12.74 4.44
CA SER A 347 14.83 12.92 3.04
C SER A 347 15.95 13.47 2.15
N GLY A 348 16.91 14.21 2.70
CA GLY A 348 18.07 14.72 1.96
C GLY A 348 19.17 13.68 1.72
N ALA A 349 19.16 12.55 2.45
CA ALA A 349 20.17 11.51 2.33
C ALA A 349 19.86 10.55 1.18
N LEU A 350 20.86 10.30 0.31
CA LEU A 350 20.75 9.28 -0.75
C LEU A 350 20.83 7.88 -0.13
N ARG A 351 19.73 7.12 -0.20
CA ARG A 351 19.62 5.75 0.29
C ARG A 351 19.14 4.84 -0.82
N GLN A 352 19.75 3.66 -0.95
CA GLN A 352 19.29 2.63 -1.87
C GLN A 352 18.38 1.67 -1.10
N ALA A 353 17.07 1.73 -1.36
CA ALA A 353 16.11 0.75 -0.86
C ALA A 353 15.85 -0.31 -1.94
N THR A 354 15.73 -1.57 -1.55
CA THR A 354 15.30 -2.63 -2.47
C THR A 354 13.79 -2.61 -2.65
N GLU A 355 13.27 -3.13 -3.77
CA GLU A 355 11.82 -3.22 -4.00
C GLU A 355 11.12 -3.97 -2.86
N ALA A 356 11.73 -5.04 -2.35
CA ALA A 356 11.21 -5.81 -1.23
C ALA A 356 11.08 -4.99 0.06
N GLN A 357 12.06 -4.12 0.35
CA GLN A 357 12.00 -3.23 1.52
C GLN A 357 10.90 -2.18 1.38
N VAL A 358 10.79 -1.56 0.20
CA VAL A 358 9.73 -0.58 -0.07
C VAL A 358 8.36 -1.24 0.03
N ARG A 359 8.21 -2.44 -0.52
CA ARG A 359 6.96 -3.22 -0.46
C ARG A 359 6.56 -3.59 0.95
N MET A 360 7.51 -4.03 1.77
CA MET A 360 7.25 -4.36 3.17
C MET A 360 6.77 -3.14 3.96
N VAL A 361 7.38 -1.96 3.73
CA VAL A 361 6.94 -0.71 4.38
C VAL A 361 5.55 -0.31 3.87
N ASP A 362 5.32 -0.38 2.57
CA ASP A 362 4.05 -0.06 1.94
C ASP A 362 2.88 -0.91 2.48
N GLU A 363 3.07 -2.23 2.56
CA GLU A 363 2.08 -3.17 3.11
C GLU A 363 1.82 -2.92 4.60
N ASN A 364 2.87 -2.63 5.38
CA ASN A 364 2.76 -2.33 6.82
C ASN A 364 1.98 -1.03 7.06
N ILE A 365 2.34 0.05 6.36
CA ILE A 365 1.64 1.33 6.46
C ILE A 365 0.19 1.20 5.98
N LYS A 366 -0.05 0.44 4.90
CA LYS A 366 -1.39 0.16 4.41
C LYS A 366 -2.24 -0.54 5.46
N ALA A 367 -1.74 -1.63 6.04
CA ALA A 367 -2.44 -2.36 7.10
C ALA A 367 -2.73 -1.44 8.30
N LYS A 368 -1.75 -0.66 8.74
CA LYS A 368 -1.94 0.28 9.85
C LYS A 368 -3.00 1.34 9.55
N ILE A 369 -3.12 1.82 8.32
CA ILE A 369 -4.15 2.79 7.93
C ILE A 369 -5.52 2.15 7.79
N ASP A 370 -5.60 0.98 7.14
CA ASP A 370 -6.84 0.26 6.90
C ASP A 370 -7.51 -0.15 8.23
N PHE A 371 -6.71 -0.51 9.23
CA PHE A 371 -7.17 -0.90 10.57
C PHE A 371 -7.11 0.22 11.62
N LEU A 372 -6.80 1.46 11.23
CA LEU A 372 -6.88 2.60 12.15
C LEU A 372 -8.34 3.02 12.33
N VAL A 373 -8.94 2.60 13.44
CA VAL A 373 -10.35 2.86 13.77
C VAL A 373 -10.45 3.84 14.95
N GLY A 374 -11.48 4.68 14.95
CA GLY A 374 -11.83 5.55 16.07
C GLY A 374 -11.23 6.95 15.99
N GLY A 375 -10.91 7.51 17.17
CA GLY A 375 -10.35 8.85 17.33
C GLY A 375 -11.36 9.93 17.74
N VAL A 376 -10.83 11.08 18.18
CA VAL A 376 -11.61 12.22 18.69
C VAL A 376 -12.58 12.75 17.63
N ASP A 377 -12.13 12.88 16.37
CA ASP A 377 -12.96 13.34 15.25
C ASP A 377 -14.19 12.42 15.06
N ASN A 378 -14.03 11.10 15.20
CA ASN A 378 -15.14 10.15 15.09
C ASN A 378 -16.10 10.27 16.28
N LEU A 379 -15.56 10.41 17.49
CA LEU A 379 -16.37 10.62 18.69
C LEU A 379 -17.20 11.91 18.60
N ILE A 380 -16.61 13.01 18.11
CA ILE A 380 -17.34 14.27 17.90
C ILE A 380 -18.50 14.08 16.92
N ARG A 381 -18.29 13.37 15.81
CA ARG A 381 -19.36 13.06 14.84
C ARG A 381 -20.49 12.26 15.47
N ILE A 382 -20.16 11.25 16.28
CA ILE A 382 -21.15 10.46 17.01
C ILE A 382 -21.92 11.37 17.98
N LEU A 383 -21.21 12.18 18.78
CA LEU A 383 -21.82 13.07 19.77
C LEU A 383 -22.68 14.18 19.14
N ASP A 384 -22.42 14.54 17.88
CA ASP A 384 -23.24 15.48 17.12
C ASP A 384 -24.56 14.88 16.60
N GLU A 385 -24.62 13.55 16.45
CA GLU A 385 -25.79 12.82 15.90
C GLU A 385 -26.69 12.21 16.99
N VAL A 386 -26.12 11.83 18.15
CA VAL A 386 -26.89 11.22 19.24
C VAL A 386 -27.80 12.25 19.95
N ASP A 387 -28.81 11.73 20.66
CA ASP A 387 -29.67 12.54 21.51
C ASP A 387 -28.89 13.17 22.68
N TYR A 388 -29.49 14.22 23.26
CA TYR A 388 -28.82 14.98 24.33
C TYR A 388 -28.55 14.12 25.58
N LYS A 389 -29.40 13.14 25.91
CA LYS A 389 -29.25 12.31 27.11
C LYS A 389 -28.03 11.42 26.98
N ILE A 390 -27.87 10.76 25.83
CA ILE A 390 -26.70 9.93 25.53
C ILE A 390 -25.45 10.80 25.47
N ARG A 391 -25.52 11.97 24.81
CA ARG A 391 -24.39 12.91 24.73
C ARG A 391 -23.91 13.34 26.12
N ASP A 392 -24.83 13.76 26.99
CA ASP A 392 -24.50 14.27 28.32
C ASP A 392 -23.92 13.17 29.21
N ASN A 393 -24.49 11.96 29.15
CA ASN A 393 -23.93 10.79 29.86
C ASN A 393 -22.49 10.48 29.41
N ILE A 394 -22.23 10.52 28.09
CA ILE A 394 -20.87 10.30 27.57
C ILE A 394 -19.93 11.41 28.01
N LEU A 395 -20.36 12.67 27.92
CA LEU A 395 -19.56 13.82 28.32
C LEU A 395 -19.25 13.80 29.83
N GLU A 396 -20.20 13.42 30.67
CA GLU A 396 -20.01 13.26 32.12
C GLU A 396 -19.02 12.13 32.42
N TYR A 397 -19.14 10.99 31.74
CA TYR A 397 -18.18 9.90 31.86
C TYR A 397 -16.76 10.35 31.49
N LEU A 398 -16.61 11.05 30.36
CA LEU A 398 -15.33 11.59 29.91
C LEU A 398 -14.77 12.63 30.89
N MET A 399 -15.60 13.50 31.44
CA MET A 399 -15.18 14.51 32.43
C MET A 399 -14.58 13.87 33.67
N ASN A 400 -15.20 12.78 34.15
CA ASN A 400 -14.80 12.11 35.39
C ASN A 400 -13.62 11.14 35.20
N HIS A 401 -13.57 10.40 34.10
CA HIS A 401 -12.60 9.31 33.90
C HIS A 401 -11.47 9.66 32.91
N ARG A 402 -11.69 10.60 31.99
CA ARG A 402 -10.75 10.97 30.91
C ARG A 402 -10.75 12.49 30.68
N PRO A 403 -10.37 13.31 31.68
CA PRO A 403 -10.54 14.77 31.63
C PRO A 403 -9.80 15.44 30.47
N GLN A 404 -8.63 14.91 30.07
CA GLN A 404 -7.89 15.44 28.92
C GLN A 404 -8.62 15.23 27.59
N LEU A 405 -9.30 14.08 27.43
CA LEU A 405 -10.11 13.78 26.26
C LEU A 405 -11.39 14.63 26.27
N TYR A 406 -12.01 14.80 27.44
CA TYR A 406 -13.16 15.67 27.64
C TYR A 406 -12.87 17.09 27.13
N GLU A 407 -11.75 17.71 27.53
CA GLU A 407 -11.40 19.08 27.08
C GLU A 407 -11.32 19.20 25.54
N LYS A 408 -10.73 18.21 24.88
CA LYS A 408 -10.60 18.18 23.41
C LYS A 408 -11.96 18.02 22.72
N VAL A 409 -12.80 17.14 23.25
CA VAL A 409 -14.15 16.91 22.73
C VAL A 409 -15.05 18.12 22.99
N ARG A 410 -15.03 18.66 24.20
CA ARG A 410 -15.86 19.78 24.66
C ARG A 410 -15.58 21.07 23.90
N THR A 411 -14.32 21.33 23.56
CA THR A 411 -13.93 22.48 22.72
C THR A 411 -14.42 22.37 21.26
N SER A 412 -14.74 21.16 20.81
CA SER A 412 -15.15 20.88 19.43
C SER A 412 -16.66 20.78 19.24
N ILE A 413 -17.40 20.37 20.27
CA ILE A 413 -18.86 20.29 20.25
C ILE A 413 -19.46 21.64 20.64
N LEU A 414 -20.56 22.00 19.98
CA LEU A 414 -21.33 23.21 20.27
C LEU A 414 -22.55 22.84 21.14
N LEU A 415 -22.59 23.34 22.37
CA LEU A 415 -23.71 23.14 23.29
C LEU A 415 -24.56 24.41 23.41
N PHE A 416 -25.78 24.28 23.92
CA PHE A 416 -26.70 25.40 24.09
C PHE A 416 -26.12 26.49 25.02
N ASP A 417 -25.41 26.09 26.06
CA ASP A 417 -24.75 27.01 26.99
C ASP A 417 -23.65 27.86 26.33
N ASP A 418 -23.07 27.38 25.22
CA ASP A 418 -22.04 28.14 24.51
C ASP A 418 -22.61 29.36 23.79
N VAL A 419 -23.94 29.42 23.57
CA VAL A 419 -24.63 30.56 22.94
C VAL A 419 -24.35 31.88 23.66
N LEU A 420 -24.11 31.83 24.98
CA LEU A 420 -23.71 32.99 25.76
C LEU A 420 -22.44 33.67 25.24
N LYS A 421 -21.50 32.89 24.70
CA LYS A 421 -20.20 33.36 24.19
C LYS A 421 -20.29 33.90 22.77
N PHE A 422 -21.43 33.75 22.10
CA PHE A 422 -21.57 34.14 20.71
C PHE A 422 -21.57 35.67 20.57
N PRO A 423 -21.01 36.22 19.48
CA PRO A 423 -21.13 37.63 19.20
C PRO A 423 -22.60 38.01 18.96
N ASP A 424 -23.01 39.20 19.39
CA ASP A 424 -24.40 39.68 19.25
C ASP A 424 -24.89 39.66 17.79
N LEU A 425 -23.98 39.96 16.86
CA LEU A 425 -24.25 39.89 15.42
C LEU A 425 -24.63 38.47 14.93
N ALA A 426 -24.17 37.41 15.60
CA ALA A 426 -24.54 36.03 15.28
C ALA A 426 -25.88 35.64 15.90
N ILE A 427 -26.29 36.25 17.02
CA ILE A 427 -27.55 35.96 17.70
C ILE A 427 -28.76 36.45 16.88
N GLN A 428 -28.66 37.61 16.25
CA GLN A 428 -29.78 38.22 15.53
C GLN A 428 -30.31 37.36 14.36
N PRO A 429 -29.48 36.77 13.48
CA PRO A 429 -29.94 35.82 12.46
C PRO A 429 -30.60 34.57 13.05
N ILE A 430 -30.08 34.05 14.17
CA ILE A 430 -30.64 32.87 14.84
C ILE A 430 -32.08 33.16 15.30
N ILE A 431 -32.28 34.31 15.97
CA ILE A 431 -33.60 34.74 16.45
C ILE A 431 -34.60 34.89 15.29
N ARG A 432 -34.16 35.41 14.13
CA ARG A 432 -35.05 35.63 12.97
C ARG A 432 -35.55 34.34 12.33
N GLU A 433 -34.80 33.25 12.42
CA GLU A 433 -35.22 31.94 11.86
C GLU A 433 -36.10 31.13 12.82
N LEU A 434 -36.14 31.49 14.10
CA LEU A 434 -36.90 30.79 15.13
C LEU A 434 -38.24 31.45 15.41
N LYS A 435 -39.26 30.64 15.72
CA LYS A 435 -40.55 31.16 16.19
C LYS A 435 -40.47 31.56 17.65
N THR A 436 -41.19 32.62 18.04
CA THR A 436 -41.22 33.09 19.44
C THR A 436 -41.61 32.00 20.44
N GLU A 437 -42.57 31.14 20.08
CA GLU A 437 -42.96 29.98 20.91
C GLU A 437 -41.82 28.99 21.14
N GLN A 438 -41.04 28.67 20.11
CA GLN A 438 -39.90 27.74 20.21
C GLN A 438 -38.81 28.34 21.09
N LEU A 439 -38.53 29.64 20.89
CA LEU A 439 -37.55 30.36 21.68
C LEU A 439 -37.97 30.46 23.15
N ALA A 440 -39.25 30.74 23.42
CA ALA A 440 -39.80 30.78 24.78
C ALA A 440 -39.66 29.44 25.51
N ARG A 441 -39.92 28.32 24.82
CA ARG A 441 -39.78 26.98 25.38
C ARG A 441 -38.32 26.62 25.64
N ALA A 442 -37.42 26.88 24.69
CA ALA A 442 -36.00 26.57 24.84
C ALA A 442 -35.31 27.40 25.95
N LEU A 443 -35.75 28.65 26.12
CA LEU A 443 -35.26 29.57 27.15
C LEU A 443 -35.92 29.38 28.51
N LYS A 444 -36.89 28.47 28.63
CA LYS A 444 -37.50 28.13 29.92
C LYS A 444 -36.41 27.53 30.83
N ASN A 445 -36.33 28.04 32.06
CA ASN A 445 -35.28 27.73 33.04
C ASN A 445 -33.84 28.06 32.58
N ALA A 446 -33.66 28.88 31.54
CA ALA A 446 -32.34 29.38 31.17
C ALA A 446 -31.81 30.37 32.24
N SER A 447 -30.50 30.53 32.32
CA SER A 447 -29.89 31.49 33.23
C SER A 447 -30.35 32.92 32.90
N PRO A 448 -30.40 33.84 33.89
CA PRO A 448 -30.76 35.24 33.66
C PRO A 448 -29.89 35.89 32.57
N ASP A 449 -28.61 35.52 32.52
CA ASP A 449 -27.66 36.04 31.53
C ASP A 449 -28.02 35.57 30.11
N MET A 450 -28.46 34.32 29.97
CA MET A 450 -28.87 33.78 28.67
C MET A 450 -30.14 34.44 28.18
N LEU A 451 -31.12 34.63 29.07
CA LEU A 451 -32.33 35.40 28.76
C LEU A 451 -32.00 36.81 28.30
N ALA A 452 -31.14 37.51 29.06
CA ALA A 452 -30.71 38.87 28.73
C ALA A 452 -30.03 38.92 27.36
N LYS A 453 -29.16 37.94 27.04
CA LYS A 453 -28.45 37.84 25.75
C LYS A 453 -29.40 37.76 24.56
N PHE A 454 -30.45 36.96 24.65
CA PHE A 454 -31.47 36.86 23.60
C PHE A 454 -32.32 38.13 23.55
N MET A 455 -32.80 38.63 24.69
CA MET A 455 -33.65 39.83 24.75
C MET A 455 -32.96 41.08 24.23
N SER A 456 -31.67 41.29 24.52
CA SER A 456 -30.91 42.45 24.06
C SER A 456 -30.70 42.46 22.54
N ASN A 457 -30.80 41.29 21.90
CA ASN A 457 -30.66 41.12 20.45
C ASN A 457 -32.02 41.09 19.71
N MET A 458 -33.12 41.38 20.41
CA MET A 458 -34.47 41.49 19.84
C MET A 458 -34.93 42.94 19.75
N SER A 459 -36.00 43.19 18.99
CA SER A 459 -36.76 44.44 19.10
C SER A 459 -37.52 44.48 20.43
N GLN A 460 -37.85 45.68 20.94
CA GLN A 460 -38.61 45.81 22.18
C GLN A 460 -39.95 45.06 22.15
N GLY A 461 -40.65 45.09 21.02
CA GLY A 461 -41.90 44.33 20.83
C GLY A 461 -41.67 42.81 20.81
N GLY A 462 -40.60 42.34 20.15
CA GLY A 462 -40.25 40.92 20.13
C GLY A 462 -39.88 40.38 21.51
N ALA A 463 -39.11 41.15 22.29
CA ALA A 463 -38.76 40.80 23.67
C ALA A 463 -39.99 40.77 24.60
N ALA A 464 -40.94 41.71 24.42
CA ALA A 464 -42.20 41.73 25.17
C ALA A 464 -43.04 40.47 24.87
N LEU A 465 -43.19 40.11 23.59
CA LEU A 465 -43.91 38.90 23.18
C LEU A 465 -43.25 37.62 23.68
N LEU A 466 -41.92 37.55 23.64
CA LEU A 466 -41.16 36.42 24.20
C LEU A 466 -41.43 36.27 25.69
N LYS A 467 -41.41 37.39 26.43
CA LYS A 467 -41.68 37.38 27.88
C LYS A 467 -43.10 36.93 28.20
N GLU A 468 -44.09 37.43 27.45
CA GLU A 468 -45.49 37.02 27.58
C GLU A 468 -45.65 35.51 27.33
N GLU A 469 -45.05 34.97 26.26
CA GLU A 469 -45.11 33.54 25.95
C GLU A 469 -44.39 32.68 26.99
N MET A 470 -43.33 33.19 27.63
CA MET A 470 -42.66 32.47 28.73
C MET A 470 -43.53 32.41 30.01
N GLU A 471 -44.30 33.48 30.30
CA GLU A 471 -45.15 33.58 31.48
C GLU A 471 -46.48 32.81 31.32
N TYR A 472 -47.12 32.93 30.16
CA TYR A 472 -48.47 32.38 29.89
C TYR A 472 -48.47 31.16 28.98
N GLY A 473 -47.31 30.79 28.42
CA GLY A 473 -47.17 29.61 27.59
C GLY A 473 -47.46 28.32 28.34
N ARG A 474 -47.75 27.27 27.59
CA ARG A 474 -48.07 25.95 28.16
C ARG A 474 -46.92 25.44 29.05
N PRO A 475 -47.22 24.68 30.12
CA PRO A 475 -46.20 23.93 30.84
C PRO A 475 -45.48 22.99 29.88
N VAL A 476 -44.16 22.95 29.99
CA VAL A 476 -43.30 22.06 29.18
C VAL A 476 -42.46 21.23 30.12
N SER A 477 -42.24 19.96 29.76
CA SER A 477 -41.32 19.08 30.49
C SER A 477 -39.86 19.44 30.17
N GLU A 478 -38.92 19.03 31.02
CA GLU A 478 -37.48 19.18 30.77
C GLU A 478 -37.07 18.56 29.42
N ASP A 479 -37.63 17.39 29.09
CA ASP A 479 -37.43 16.74 27.79
C ASP A 479 -37.85 17.63 26.60
N GLN A 480 -38.96 18.34 26.72
CA GLN A 480 -39.43 19.25 25.67
C GLN A 480 -38.55 20.49 25.56
N ILE A 481 -38.07 21.03 26.69
CA ILE A 481 -37.15 22.17 26.71
C ILE A 481 -35.88 21.80 25.95
N GLU A 482 -35.31 20.62 26.22
CA GLU A 482 -34.05 20.21 25.61
C GLU A 482 -34.19 19.85 24.12
N GLN A 483 -35.34 19.29 23.72
CA GLN A 483 -35.68 19.13 22.31
C GLN A 483 -35.72 20.47 21.57
N GLU A 484 -36.34 21.49 22.15
CA GLU A 484 -36.40 22.83 21.56
C GLU A 484 -35.00 23.47 21.50
N ARG A 485 -34.14 23.27 22.52
CA ARG A 485 -32.74 23.71 22.49
C ARG A 485 -31.92 23.02 21.39
N GLN A 486 -32.14 21.73 21.15
CA GLN A 486 -31.49 21.00 20.07
C GLN A 486 -31.95 21.50 18.68
N ILE A 487 -33.21 21.92 18.54
CA ILE A 487 -33.70 22.61 17.33
C ILE A 487 -32.95 23.91 17.12
N ILE A 488 -32.78 24.73 18.18
CA ILE A 488 -31.96 25.96 18.09
C ILE A 488 -30.55 25.62 17.63
N MET A 489 -29.93 24.60 18.21
CA MET A 489 -28.57 24.21 17.84
C MET A 489 -28.46 23.71 16.39
N THR A 490 -29.50 23.06 15.88
CA THR A 490 -29.59 22.65 14.48
C THR A 490 -29.65 23.87 13.55
N VAL A 491 -30.41 24.90 13.92
CA VAL A 491 -30.46 26.18 13.19
C VAL A 491 -29.10 26.88 13.21
N VAL A 492 -28.44 26.92 14.37
CA VAL A 492 -27.09 27.49 14.51
C VAL A 492 -26.09 26.77 13.58
N LYS A 493 -26.05 25.44 13.61
CA LYS A 493 -25.19 24.63 12.73
C LYS A 493 -25.46 24.91 11.25
N ARG A 494 -26.73 25.01 10.85
CA ARG A 494 -27.10 25.36 9.47
C ARG A 494 -26.60 26.76 9.09
N LEU A 495 -26.87 27.77 9.91
CA LEU A 495 -26.45 29.15 9.66
C LEU A 495 -24.92 29.30 9.62
N GLU A 496 -24.20 28.55 10.46
CA GLU A 496 -22.73 28.52 10.46
C GLU A 496 -22.20 27.88 9.17
N ASN A 497 -22.79 26.76 8.73
CA ASN A 497 -22.41 26.08 7.48
C ASN A 497 -22.70 26.93 6.23
N GLU A 498 -23.76 27.74 6.26
CA GLU A 498 -24.08 28.71 5.20
C GLU A 498 -23.17 29.96 5.24
N GLY A 499 -22.33 30.12 6.27
CA GLY A 499 -21.48 31.29 6.46
C GLY A 499 -22.22 32.56 6.86
N LYS A 500 -23.50 32.46 7.23
CA LYS A 500 -24.33 33.60 7.67
C LYS A 500 -23.97 34.07 9.08
N ILE A 501 -23.48 33.16 9.91
CA ILE A 501 -22.98 33.46 11.25
C ILE A 501 -21.57 32.89 11.41
N THR A 502 -20.74 33.59 12.18
CA THR A 502 -19.45 33.09 12.62
C THR A 502 -19.48 33.04 14.13
N VAL A 503 -19.49 31.83 14.66
CA VAL A 503 -19.75 31.57 16.08
C VAL A 503 -18.45 31.29 16.84
N ARG A 504 -17.49 30.64 16.18
CA ARG A 504 -16.21 30.23 16.76
C ARG A 504 -15.13 30.11 15.70
N GLU A 505 -13.88 30.27 16.13
CA GLU A 505 -12.74 29.81 15.34
C GLU A 505 -12.65 28.28 15.46
N LYS A 506 -12.72 27.58 14.32
CA LYS A 506 -12.54 26.12 14.29
C LYS A 506 -11.07 25.82 14.58
N LYS A 507 -10.72 25.58 15.85
CA LYS A 507 -9.39 25.10 16.23
C LYS A 507 -9.21 23.71 15.60
N LYS A 508 -8.30 23.60 14.63
CA LYS A 508 -7.92 22.30 14.09
C LYS A 508 -7.26 21.52 15.22
N ILE A 509 -7.86 20.41 15.62
CA ILE A 509 -7.20 19.44 16.49
C ILE A 509 -6.10 18.83 15.64
N SER A 510 -4.83 19.13 15.96
CA SER A 510 -3.74 18.46 15.27
C SER A 510 -3.76 17.00 15.70
N VAL A 511 -3.51 16.11 14.74
CA VAL A 511 -3.43 14.68 15.03
C VAL A 511 -2.36 14.43 16.10
N PHE A 512 -1.32 15.28 16.18
CA PHE A 512 -0.19 15.19 17.09
C PHE A 512 -0.43 15.66 18.54
N ASP A 513 -1.55 16.31 18.84
CA ASP A 513 -1.89 16.76 20.21
C ASP A 513 -2.63 15.70 21.06
N SER A 514 -2.97 14.54 20.49
CA SER A 514 -3.75 13.49 21.15
C SER A 514 -2.87 12.37 21.75
N GLU A 515 -2.57 12.40 23.05
CA GLU A 515 -1.74 11.34 23.70
C GLU A 515 -2.37 9.94 23.59
N ASP A 516 -3.69 9.84 23.46
CA ASP A 516 -4.44 8.57 23.55
C ASP A 516 -4.68 7.82 22.21
N ALA A 517 -4.30 8.38 21.05
CA ALA A 517 -4.91 7.99 19.78
C ALA A 517 -4.38 6.70 19.11
N THR A 518 -3.40 6.00 19.71
CA THR A 518 -2.84 4.79 19.10
C THR A 518 -2.60 3.66 20.11
N SER A 519 -3.41 3.57 21.15
CA SER A 519 -3.40 2.35 21.97
C SER A 519 -3.73 1.15 21.06
N PRO A 520 -2.89 0.11 21.05
CA PRO A 520 -3.25 -1.14 20.37
C PRO A 520 -4.61 -1.60 20.88
N LEU A 521 -5.41 -2.20 20.00
CA LEU A 521 -6.56 -3.00 20.44
C LEU A 521 -5.99 -4.18 21.25
N THR A 522 -5.81 -3.98 22.55
CA THR A 522 -5.54 -5.06 23.48
C THR A 522 -6.82 -5.89 23.53
N PRO A 523 -6.75 -7.23 23.36
CA PRO A 523 -7.83 -8.11 23.79
C PRO A 523 -8.26 -7.70 25.19
N ASN A 524 -9.56 -7.71 25.46
CA ASN A 524 -10.18 -7.20 26.68
C ASN A 524 -9.69 -8.01 27.89
N LEU A 525 -8.52 -7.65 28.40
CA LEU A 525 -7.98 -8.16 29.64
C LEU A 525 -8.77 -7.47 30.76
N PRO A 526 -9.17 -8.19 31.83
CA PRO A 526 -9.90 -7.59 32.92
C PRO A 526 -9.13 -6.35 33.43
N ASP A 527 -9.82 -5.20 33.44
CA ASP A 527 -9.34 -3.90 33.94
C ASP A 527 -9.13 -3.94 35.46
N GLU A 528 -8.35 -4.89 35.96
CA GLU A 528 -7.92 -4.88 37.35
C GLU A 528 -6.73 -3.90 37.47
N ASP A 529 -6.99 -2.81 38.18
CA ASP A 529 -6.02 -1.76 38.53
C ASP A 529 -4.93 -2.34 39.44
N PHE A 530 -3.89 -2.90 38.85
CA PHE A 530 -2.70 -3.38 39.56
C PHE A 530 -1.57 -2.34 39.55
N SER A 531 -1.90 -1.04 39.62
CA SER A 531 -0.91 0.05 39.63
C SER A 531 0.05 0.02 40.84
N ALA A 532 -0.24 -0.81 41.84
CA ALA A 532 0.62 -1.05 42.99
C ALA A 532 1.50 -2.31 42.77
N ALA A 533 2.80 -2.16 43.03
CA ALA A 533 3.71 -3.30 43.13
C ALA A 533 3.15 -4.31 44.17
N PRO A 534 3.22 -5.63 43.90
CA PRO A 534 2.65 -6.63 44.80
C PRO A 534 3.22 -6.50 46.21
N ALA A 535 2.34 -6.41 47.21
CA ALA A 535 2.69 -6.17 48.62
C ALA A 535 3.44 -7.34 49.31
N GLY A 536 3.61 -8.46 48.61
CA GLY A 536 4.15 -9.72 49.12
C GLY A 536 5.66 -9.89 48.98
N GLY A 537 6.46 -8.86 49.27
CA GLY A 537 7.92 -8.94 49.26
C GLY A 537 8.51 -8.82 47.85
N ALA A 538 8.77 -7.59 47.42
CA ALA A 538 9.48 -7.32 46.18
C ALA A 538 10.89 -7.96 46.20
N PRO A 539 11.35 -8.55 45.07
CA PRO A 539 12.75 -8.95 44.92
C PRO A 539 13.66 -7.73 45.08
N ALA A 540 14.95 -7.94 45.41
CA ALA A 540 15.90 -6.88 45.74
C ALA A 540 16.26 -5.90 44.60
N GLY A 541 15.50 -5.89 43.50
CA GLY A 541 15.62 -4.97 42.37
C GLY A 541 14.27 -4.32 42.03
N THR A 542 14.29 -3.05 41.64
CA THR A 542 13.09 -2.26 41.27
C THR A 542 12.80 -2.29 39.76
N ASP A 543 13.49 -3.13 39.01
CA ASP A 543 13.43 -3.24 37.56
C ASP A 543 12.51 -4.38 37.10
N ALA A 544 11.89 -4.23 35.93
CA ALA A 544 10.98 -5.21 35.36
C ALA A 544 11.59 -6.61 35.26
N GLY A 545 12.90 -6.71 35.00
CA GLY A 545 13.64 -7.97 34.96
C GLY A 545 13.64 -8.74 36.30
N SER A 546 13.80 -8.03 37.43
CA SER A 546 13.76 -8.64 38.77
C SER A 546 12.38 -9.19 39.10
N TYR A 547 11.31 -8.45 38.79
CA TYR A 547 9.93 -8.90 38.98
C TYR A 547 9.59 -10.07 38.06
N PHE A 548 10.08 -10.08 36.81
CA PHE A 548 9.91 -11.19 35.88
C PHE A 548 10.61 -12.46 36.38
N GLY A 549 11.86 -12.33 36.84
CA GLY A 549 12.61 -13.44 37.42
C GLY A 549 11.91 -14.05 38.64
N TYR A 550 11.34 -13.22 39.51
CA TYR A 550 10.59 -13.69 40.67
C TYR A 550 9.25 -14.35 40.29
N GLY A 551 8.50 -13.75 39.36
CA GLY A 551 7.29 -14.37 38.80
C GLY A 551 7.57 -15.71 38.11
N SER A 552 8.70 -15.82 37.40
CA SER A 552 9.17 -17.08 36.79
C SER A 552 9.55 -18.13 37.83
N GLN A 553 10.18 -17.73 38.94
CA GLN A 553 10.45 -18.63 40.05
C GLN A 553 9.15 -19.15 40.68
N LEU A 554 8.19 -18.28 40.98
CA LEU A 554 6.90 -18.68 41.55
C LEU A 554 6.12 -19.61 40.60
N TYR A 555 6.18 -19.36 39.30
CA TYR A 555 5.65 -20.27 38.29
C TYR A 555 6.33 -21.65 38.34
N SER A 556 7.67 -21.70 38.45
CA SER A 556 8.41 -22.96 38.56
C SER A 556 8.08 -23.75 39.84
N GLU A 557 7.68 -23.05 40.90
CA GLU A 557 7.16 -23.62 42.15
C GLU A 557 5.67 -24.02 42.07
N GLN A 558 5.05 -23.90 40.88
CA GLN A 558 3.62 -24.14 40.62
C GLN A 558 2.67 -23.24 41.43
N LYS A 559 3.18 -22.13 41.97
CA LYS A 559 2.39 -21.12 42.70
C LYS A 559 1.82 -20.11 41.71
N TYR A 560 0.91 -20.57 40.85
CA TYR A 560 0.38 -19.75 39.77
C TYR A 560 -0.38 -18.51 40.25
N GLN A 561 -1.15 -18.62 41.34
CA GLN A 561 -1.88 -17.48 41.93
C GLN A 561 -0.92 -16.41 42.46
N ASP A 562 0.20 -16.81 43.05
CA ASP A 562 1.19 -15.87 43.58
C ASP A 562 2.04 -15.26 42.46
N ALA A 563 2.26 -15.98 41.34
CA ALA A 563 3.08 -15.53 40.22
C ALA A 563 2.40 -14.43 39.36
N ILE A 564 1.09 -14.54 39.16
CA ILE A 564 0.29 -13.63 38.32
C ILE A 564 0.52 -12.14 38.65
N PRO A 565 0.41 -11.66 39.91
CA PRO A 565 0.55 -10.23 40.19
C PRO A 565 1.95 -9.68 39.89
N TYR A 566 3.00 -10.48 40.03
CA TYR A 566 4.36 -10.06 39.67
C TYR A 566 4.54 -9.97 38.15
N LEU A 567 3.98 -10.92 37.40
CA LEU A 567 4.06 -10.92 35.94
C LEU A 567 3.18 -9.84 35.32
N GLN A 568 2.01 -9.56 35.89
CA GLN A 568 1.16 -8.43 35.49
C GLN A 568 1.88 -7.09 35.69
N TYR A 569 2.55 -6.92 36.83
CA TYR A 569 3.35 -5.72 37.08
C TYR A 569 4.47 -5.52 36.04
N VAL A 570 5.13 -6.60 35.60
CA VAL A 570 6.11 -6.56 34.50
C VAL A 570 5.46 -6.10 33.20
N THR A 571 4.28 -6.61 32.86
CA THR A 571 3.58 -6.21 31.63
C THR A 571 3.09 -4.76 31.64
N GLN A 572 2.90 -4.15 32.82
CA GLN A 572 2.59 -2.71 32.92
C GLN A 572 3.83 -1.84 32.73
N MET A 573 4.95 -2.26 33.32
CA MET A 573 6.23 -1.56 33.19
C MET A 573 6.79 -1.67 31.77
N GLU A 574 6.67 -2.85 31.15
CA GLU A 574 7.13 -3.16 29.80
C GLU A 574 6.02 -3.89 29.02
N PRO A 575 5.09 -3.14 28.38
CA PRO A 575 4.00 -3.73 27.59
C PRO A 575 4.46 -4.65 26.46
N GLY A 576 5.70 -4.44 25.95
CA GLY A 576 6.32 -5.26 24.91
C GLY A 576 7.03 -6.53 25.39
N HIS A 577 7.00 -6.86 26.68
CA HIS A 577 7.73 -8.02 27.23
C HIS A 577 7.01 -9.35 26.93
N VAL A 578 7.28 -9.92 25.76
CA VAL A 578 6.62 -11.13 25.20
C VAL A 578 6.62 -12.29 26.19
N GLN A 579 7.74 -12.54 26.87
CA GLN A 579 7.89 -13.66 27.79
C GLN A 579 7.01 -13.52 29.05
N ALA A 580 6.69 -12.29 29.46
CA ALA A 580 5.81 -12.06 30.62
C ALA A 580 4.37 -12.40 30.26
N TRP A 581 3.93 -12.04 29.06
CA TRP A 581 2.62 -12.41 28.52
C TRP A 581 2.48 -13.92 28.31
N GLN A 582 3.51 -14.59 27.79
CA GLN A 582 3.53 -16.06 27.68
C GLN A 582 3.41 -16.73 29.06
N LEU A 583 4.18 -16.25 30.04
CA LEU A 583 4.19 -16.82 31.38
C LEU A 583 2.89 -16.56 32.15
N LEU A 584 2.24 -15.41 31.92
CA LEU A 584 0.86 -15.17 32.38
C LEU A 584 -0.11 -16.18 31.79
N GLY A 585 -0.06 -16.39 30.47
CA GLY A 585 -0.85 -17.44 29.81
C GLY A 585 -0.62 -18.81 30.43
N HIS A 586 0.63 -19.16 30.76
CA HIS A 586 0.97 -20.41 31.44
C HIS A 586 0.40 -20.48 32.87
N CYS A 587 0.40 -19.38 33.62
CA CYS A 587 -0.17 -19.32 34.96
C CYS A 587 -1.69 -19.50 34.95
N TYR A 588 -2.40 -18.79 34.07
CA TYR A 588 -3.85 -18.93 33.93
C TYR A 588 -4.25 -20.33 33.45
N TYR A 589 -3.47 -20.91 32.52
CA TYR A 589 -3.66 -22.30 32.11
C TYR A 589 -3.47 -23.28 33.27
N GLY A 590 -2.44 -23.07 34.10
CA GLY A 590 -2.18 -23.85 35.31
C GLY A 590 -3.30 -23.77 36.36
N LEU A 591 -4.11 -22.70 36.33
CA LEU A 591 -5.29 -22.52 37.18
C LEU A 591 -6.60 -23.03 36.55
N GLY A 592 -6.55 -23.57 35.32
CA GLY A 592 -7.74 -23.99 34.58
C GLY A 592 -8.56 -22.84 34.00
N MET A 593 -8.03 -21.61 34.02
CA MET A 593 -8.61 -20.41 33.42
C MET A 593 -8.23 -20.34 31.94
N THR A 594 -8.78 -21.26 31.16
CA THR A 594 -8.40 -21.49 29.77
C THR A 594 -8.74 -20.33 28.82
N PRO A 595 -9.91 -19.65 28.94
CA PRO A 595 -10.22 -18.47 28.13
C PRO A 595 -9.25 -17.32 28.36
N GLU A 596 -8.91 -17.04 29.62
CA GLU A 596 -7.97 -15.98 30.02
C GLU A 596 -6.55 -16.31 29.56
N ALA A 597 -6.14 -17.57 29.70
CA ALA A 597 -4.86 -18.05 29.18
C ALA A 597 -4.72 -17.76 27.68
N LEU A 598 -5.75 -18.10 26.89
CA LEU A 598 -5.74 -17.88 25.45
C LEU A 598 -5.57 -16.40 25.08
N GLN A 599 -6.26 -15.50 25.77
CA GLN A 599 -6.13 -14.06 25.53
C GLN A 599 -4.68 -13.56 25.71
N HIS A 600 -4.00 -14.03 26.76
CA HIS A 600 -2.61 -13.65 27.02
C HIS A 600 -1.64 -14.19 25.96
N TYR A 601 -1.85 -15.41 25.46
CA TYR A 601 -1.02 -15.94 24.37
C TYR A 601 -1.28 -15.27 23.02
N GLU A 602 -2.55 -14.95 22.71
CA GLU A 602 -2.89 -14.17 21.53
C GLU A 602 -2.23 -12.80 21.56
N TYR A 603 -2.23 -12.14 22.73
CA TYR A 603 -1.55 -10.87 22.88
C TYR A 603 -0.02 -11.00 22.72
N ALA A 604 0.60 -12.03 23.30
CA ALA A 604 2.01 -12.32 23.08
C ALA A 604 2.35 -12.50 21.58
N LEU A 605 1.46 -13.12 20.80
CA LEU A 605 1.59 -13.22 19.34
C LEU A 605 1.49 -11.90 18.61
N THR A 606 0.64 -10.97 19.08
CA THR A 606 0.58 -9.63 18.48
C THR A 606 1.89 -8.87 18.64
N LEU A 607 2.62 -9.12 19.74
CA LEU A 607 3.90 -8.50 20.03
C LEU A 607 5.05 -9.17 19.26
N ALA A 608 4.97 -10.48 19.01
CA ALA A 608 5.98 -11.26 18.28
C ALA A 608 5.38 -12.04 17.10
N PRO A 609 4.92 -11.36 16.02
CA PRO A 609 4.26 -12.00 14.89
C PRO A 609 5.19 -12.88 14.03
N GLN A 610 6.51 -12.82 14.26
CA GLN A 610 7.50 -13.66 13.58
C GLN A 610 7.81 -14.96 14.33
N ASP A 611 7.29 -15.14 15.54
CA ASP A 611 7.49 -16.35 16.34
C ASP A 611 6.55 -17.47 15.86
N GLN A 612 7.07 -18.28 14.93
CA GLN A 612 6.33 -19.41 14.34
C GLN A 612 6.03 -20.50 15.36
N GLU A 613 6.86 -20.66 16.41
CA GLU A 613 6.65 -21.68 17.44
C GLU A 613 5.48 -21.29 18.34
N LEU A 614 5.43 -20.04 18.78
CA LEU A 614 4.29 -19.52 19.55
C LEU A 614 2.99 -19.57 18.72
N ALA A 615 3.06 -19.28 17.42
CA ALA A 615 1.88 -19.27 16.55
C ALA A 615 1.28 -20.67 16.40
N GLN A 616 2.14 -21.67 16.15
CA GLN A 616 1.73 -23.07 16.08
C GLN A 616 1.20 -23.58 17.42
N TRP A 617 1.84 -23.19 18.54
CA TRP A 617 1.40 -23.57 19.86
C TRP A 617 -0.01 -23.03 20.19
N VAL A 618 -0.27 -21.74 19.90
CA VAL A 618 -1.59 -21.14 20.14
C VAL A 618 -2.66 -21.75 19.25
N GLU A 619 -2.35 -22.07 17.99
CA GLU A 619 -3.29 -22.74 17.09
C GLU A 619 -3.66 -24.14 17.60
N GLN A 620 -2.68 -24.92 18.05
CA GLN A 620 -2.92 -26.23 18.67
C GLN A 620 -3.70 -26.09 19.99
N PHE A 621 -3.36 -25.08 20.79
CA PHE A 621 -4.04 -24.79 22.05
C PHE A 621 -5.53 -24.48 21.80
N LYS A 622 -5.86 -23.62 20.83
CA LYS A 622 -7.24 -23.35 20.40
C LYS A 622 -8.00 -24.60 19.99
N GLN A 623 -7.35 -25.50 19.25
CA GLN A 623 -7.96 -26.77 18.85
C GLN A 623 -8.24 -27.69 20.04
N SER A 624 -7.36 -27.70 21.06
CA SER A 624 -7.54 -28.51 22.27
C SER A 624 -8.61 -27.99 23.23
N VAL A 625 -8.87 -26.69 23.20
CA VAL A 625 -9.83 -26.00 24.09
C VAL A 625 -11.22 -25.90 23.44
N GLY A 626 -11.30 -25.92 22.11
CA GLY A 626 -12.53 -25.83 21.33
C GLY A 626 -13.27 -27.17 21.09
N SER A 627 -13.00 -28.21 21.89
CA SER A 627 -13.60 -29.56 21.78
C SER A 627 -14.28 -30.04 23.05
#